data_AF-A0A970KCB1-F1
#
_entry.id   AF-A0A970KCB1-F1
#
_cell.length_a   1.000
_cell.length_b   1.000
_cell.length_c   1.000
_cell.angle_alpha   90.00
_cell.angle_beta   90.00
_cell.angle_gamma   90.00
#
_symmetry.space_group_name_H-M   'P 1'
#
loop_
_entity.id
_entity.type
_entity.pdbx_description
1 polymer ?
#
loop_
_entity_poly.entity_id
_entity_poly.type
_entity_poly.pdbx_seq_one_letter_code
_entity_poly.pdbx_strand_id
1 'polypeptide(L)'
;MKNYRIPRLQAELKKLFNIALSQKLNDPKLAWVQITDVVISKDLHYAKLYFSHYNNPASHDQIRELLIKSSGFLKKQIAGAQIMRTIPELSFYYDDTEDRAAKVDTLLASLRDDFDDEDEEDQDIDIDDILDDDDYFDFDEEDDEEDYDDYEDEEEDEEEE
;
A
#
# COMPACT_ATOMS: atom_id res chain seq x y z
N MET A 1 11.74 -22.22 14.97
CA MET A 1 11.35 -20.80 14.75
C MET A 1 10.27 -20.78 13.68
N LYS A 2 9.21 -19.97 13.82
CA LYS A 2 8.23 -19.82 12.74
C LYS A 2 8.92 -19.08 11.57
N ASN A 3 8.96 -19.70 10.40
CA ASN A 3 9.46 -19.04 9.19
C ASN A 3 8.39 -18.06 8.69
N TYR A 4 8.55 -16.78 9.02
CA TYR A 4 7.72 -15.72 8.48
C TYR A 4 8.24 -15.30 7.10
N ARG A 5 7.34 -15.23 6.11
CA ARG A 5 7.63 -14.46 4.89
C ARG A 5 7.83 -12.99 5.29
N ILE A 6 8.78 -12.30 4.64
CA ILE A 6 9.15 -10.91 4.97
C ILE A 6 7.93 -9.98 5.16
N PRO A 7 6.88 -10.02 4.31
CA PRO A 7 5.70 -9.16 4.50
C PRO A 7 4.96 -9.41 5.82
N ARG A 8 4.86 -10.67 6.25
CA ARG A 8 4.22 -11.02 7.54
C ARG A 8 5.06 -10.54 8.71
N LEU A 9 6.39 -10.63 8.60
CA LEU A 9 7.30 -10.14 9.62
C LEU A 9 7.24 -8.60 9.74
N GLN A 10 7.16 -7.89 8.63
CA GLN A 10 6.98 -6.43 8.60
C GLN A 10 5.68 -6.00 9.30
N ALA A 11 4.56 -6.67 8.98
CA ALA A 11 3.27 -6.39 9.62
C ALA A 11 3.30 -6.62 11.13
N GLU A 12 3.92 -7.72 11.57
CA GLU A 12 4.04 -8.02 13.00
C GLU A 12 4.95 -7.01 13.71
N LEU A 13 6.06 -6.63 13.11
CA LEU A 13 6.95 -5.59 13.63
C LEU A 13 6.25 -4.24 13.72
N LYS A 14 5.52 -3.82 12.68
CA LYS A 14 4.72 -2.59 12.70
C LYS A 14 3.79 -2.56 13.90
N LYS A 15 3.09 -3.66 14.17
CA LYS A 15 2.19 -3.78 15.32
C LYS A 15 2.95 -3.65 16.64
N LEU A 16 4.07 -4.36 16.79
CA LEU A 16 4.89 -4.32 18.01
C LEU A 16 5.53 -2.95 18.26
N PHE A 17 6.01 -2.27 17.22
CA PHE A 17 6.56 -0.92 17.34
C PHE A 17 5.49 0.07 17.82
N ASN A 18 4.28 0.02 17.26
CA ASN A 18 3.18 0.87 17.71
C ASN A 18 2.80 0.57 19.17
N ILE A 19 2.73 -0.69 19.58
CA ILE A 19 2.49 -1.07 20.99
C ILE A 19 3.61 -0.52 21.89
N ALA A 20 4.87 -0.66 21.49
CA ALA A 20 6.02 -0.18 22.27
C ALA A 20 6.04 1.35 22.39
N LEU A 21 5.63 2.08 21.34
CA LEU A 21 5.45 3.53 21.39
C LEU A 21 4.32 3.92 22.34
N SER A 22 3.17 3.24 22.27
CA SER A 22 2.06 3.46 23.21
C SER A 22 2.43 3.16 24.66
N GLN A 23 3.33 2.22 24.92
CA GLN A 23 3.82 1.99 26.30
C GLN A 23 4.76 3.11 26.78
N LYS A 24 5.36 3.87 25.86
CA LYS A 24 6.23 5.01 26.14
C LYS A 24 5.47 6.34 26.23
N LEU A 25 4.13 6.33 26.28
CA LEU A 25 3.23 7.49 26.36
C LEU A 25 3.53 8.52 27.46
N ASN A 26 4.43 8.22 28.41
CA ASN A 26 4.87 9.20 29.41
C ASN A 26 5.65 10.38 28.81
N ASP A 27 6.13 10.30 27.55
CA ASP A 27 6.75 11.43 26.88
C ASP A 27 5.70 12.18 26.01
N PRO A 28 5.26 13.39 26.39
CA PRO A 28 4.18 14.10 25.71
C PRO A 28 4.49 14.41 24.24
N LYS A 29 5.77 14.43 23.86
CA LYS A 29 6.20 14.66 22.47
C LYS A 29 6.01 13.43 21.56
N LEU A 30 5.87 12.23 22.13
CA LEU A 30 5.65 10.99 21.38
C LEU A 30 4.19 10.54 21.43
N ALA A 31 3.31 11.28 22.11
CA ALA A 31 1.92 10.89 22.32
C ALA A 31 1.11 10.75 21.02
N TRP A 32 1.43 11.55 20.00
CA TRP A 32 0.75 11.54 18.70
C TRP A 32 1.59 10.98 17.56
N VAL A 33 2.59 10.15 17.87
CA VAL A 33 3.49 9.56 16.88
C VAL A 33 3.11 8.10 16.64
N GLN A 34 2.95 7.72 15.38
CA GLN A 34 2.64 6.35 14.97
C GLN A 34 3.60 5.86 13.88
N ILE A 35 3.78 4.55 13.78
CA ILE A 35 4.55 3.92 12.70
C ILE A 35 3.58 3.50 11.60
N THR A 36 3.71 4.15 10.44
CA THR A 36 2.89 3.90 9.26
C THR A 36 3.36 2.66 8.50
N ASP A 37 4.67 2.48 8.35
CA ASP A 37 5.22 1.32 7.65
C ASP A 37 6.61 0.91 8.17
N VAL A 38 6.96 -0.36 7.92
CA VAL A 38 8.24 -0.96 8.30
C VAL A 38 8.79 -1.74 7.12
N VAL A 39 9.93 -1.31 6.59
CA VAL A 39 10.64 -1.99 5.50
C VAL A 39 11.92 -2.62 6.03
N ILE A 40 12.04 -3.94 5.87
CA ILE A 40 13.20 -4.70 6.36
C ILE A 40 14.05 -5.12 5.17
N SER A 41 15.37 -5.06 5.32
CA SER A 41 16.31 -5.55 4.32
C SER A 41 16.23 -7.08 4.18
N LYS A 42 16.62 -7.61 3.01
CA LYS A 42 16.60 -9.06 2.73
C LYS A 42 17.46 -9.86 3.71
N ASP A 43 18.55 -9.26 4.20
CA ASP A 43 19.46 -9.84 5.19
C ASP A 43 18.99 -9.66 6.64
N LEU A 44 17.85 -9.00 6.87
CA LEU A 44 17.27 -8.73 8.20
C LEU A 44 18.18 -7.91 9.15
N HIS A 45 19.22 -7.25 8.64
CA HIS A 45 20.14 -6.44 9.45
C HIS A 45 19.69 -4.99 9.60
N TYR A 46 18.87 -4.49 8.68
CA TYR A 46 18.39 -3.11 8.66
C TYR A 46 16.88 -3.02 8.55
N ALA A 47 16.28 -2.09 9.29
CA ALA A 47 14.86 -1.78 9.20
C ALA A 47 14.66 -0.27 9.07
N LYS A 48 13.92 0.12 8.03
CA LYS A 48 13.43 1.48 7.82
C LYS A 48 12.03 1.56 8.40
N LEU A 49 11.84 2.46 9.36
CA LEU A 49 10.56 2.73 9.99
C LEU A 49 10.07 4.08 9.51
N TYR A 50 8.89 4.07 8.89
CA TYR A 50 8.18 5.26 8.47
C TYR A 50 7.23 5.67 9.57
N PHE A 51 7.29 6.93 10.00
CA PHE A 51 6.44 7.46 11.05
C PHE A 51 5.70 8.70 10.57
N SER A 52 4.46 8.84 11.03
CA SER A 52 3.69 10.08 10.93
C SER A 52 3.36 10.60 12.32
N HIS A 53 3.02 11.88 12.41
CA HIS A 53 2.59 12.49 13.65
C HIS A 53 1.40 13.41 13.40
N TYR A 54 0.41 13.34 14.28
CA TYR A 54 -0.78 14.19 14.17
C TYR A 54 -0.74 15.31 15.21
N ASN A 55 -0.99 16.56 14.80
CA ASN A 55 -1.16 17.69 15.71
C ASN A 55 -0.05 17.82 16.79
N ASN A 56 1.21 17.57 16.39
CA ASN A 56 2.35 17.61 17.30
C ASN A 56 3.03 19.00 17.23
N PRO A 57 3.26 19.69 18.36
CA PRO A 57 3.97 20.96 18.36
C PRO A 57 5.47 20.84 18.02
N ALA A 58 6.04 19.63 18.01
CA ALA A 58 7.42 19.38 17.65
C ALA A 58 7.59 19.16 16.14
N SER A 59 8.71 19.62 15.58
CA SER A 59 9.08 19.32 14.19
C SER A 59 9.34 17.82 13.99
N HIS A 60 9.11 17.31 12.77
CA HIS A 60 9.43 15.92 12.41
C HIS A 60 10.89 15.56 12.73
N ASP A 61 11.83 16.50 12.61
CA ASP A 61 13.24 16.27 12.96
C ASP A 61 13.45 16.06 14.47
N GLN A 62 12.75 16.83 15.31
CA GLN A 62 12.82 16.67 16.76
C GLN A 62 12.23 15.33 17.19
N ILE A 63 11.12 14.93 16.57
CA ILE A 63 10.49 13.62 16.80
C ILE A 63 11.43 12.51 16.36
N ARG A 64 12.05 12.65 15.19
CA ARG A 64 13.05 11.70 14.68
C ARG A 64 14.21 11.53 15.65
N GLU A 65 14.76 12.62 16.19
CA GLU A 65 15.82 12.54 17.21
C GLU A 65 15.36 11.81 18.47
N LEU A 66 14.13 12.07 18.93
CA LEU A 66 13.55 11.39 20.09
C LEU A 66 13.36 9.90 19.83
N LEU A 67 12.92 9.52 18.62
CA LEU A 67 12.81 8.13 18.19
C LEU A 67 14.18 7.44 18.13
N ILE A 68 15.21 8.11 17.62
CA ILE A 68 16.59 7.62 17.61
C ILE A 68 17.09 7.39 19.05
N LYS A 69 16.89 8.35 19.96
CA LYS A 69 17.23 8.19 21.39
C LYS A 69 16.42 7.06 22.05
N SER A 70 15.20 6.82 21.56
CA SER A 70 14.30 5.78 22.04
C SER A 70 14.54 4.40 21.40
N SER A 71 15.39 4.31 20.38
CA SER A 71 15.64 3.08 19.62
C SER A 71 16.06 1.92 20.52
N GLY A 72 16.94 2.15 21.51
CA GLY A 72 17.36 1.11 22.45
C GLY A 72 16.20 0.53 23.28
N PHE A 73 15.25 1.38 23.67
CA PHE A 73 14.03 0.93 24.36
C PHE A 73 13.13 0.11 23.41
N LEU A 74 12.91 0.59 22.19
CA LEU A 74 12.11 -0.11 21.18
C LEU A 74 12.70 -1.49 20.86
N LYS A 75 14.02 -1.56 20.67
CA LYS A 75 14.75 -2.83 20.50
C LYS A 75 14.53 -3.75 21.71
N LYS A 76 14.66 -3.25 22.94
CA LYS A 76 14.45 -4.07 24.14
C LYS A 76 13.02 -4.62 24.25
N GLN A 77 12.00 -3.82 23.93
CA GLN A 77 10.61 -4.26 23.96
C GLN A 77 10.34 -5.37 22.93
N ILE A 78 10.84 -5.21 21.72
CA ILE A 78 10.65 -6.18 20.65
C ILE A 78 11.43 -7.46 20.89
N ALA A 79 12.59 -7.38 21.54
CA ALA A 79 13.38 -8.56 21.91
C ALA A 79 12.57 -9.51 22.79
N GLY A 80 11.71 -8.98 23.66
CA GLY A 80 10.80 -9.76 24.51
C GLY A 80 9.72 -10.52 23.73
N ALA A 81 9.34 -10.05 22.54
CA ALA A 81 8.34 -10.73 21.70
C ALA A 81 8.90 -11.99 21.00
N GLN A 82 10.21 -12.22 21.06
CA GLN A 82 10.89 -13.43 20.57
C GLN A 82 10.60 -13.78 19.09
N ILE A 83 10.28 -12.76 18.28
CA ILE A 83 9.99 -12.88 16.84
C ILE A 83 11.24 -13.03 15.97
N MET A 84 12.39 -12.52 16.43
CA MET A 84 13.67 -12.56 15.71
C MET A 84 14.82 -12.83 16.68
N ARG A 85 15.90 -13.43 16.18
CA ARG A 85 17.12 -13.67 16.98
C ARG A 85 17.90 -12.39 17.26
N THR A 86 18.00 -11.54 16.25
CA THR A 86 18.69 -10.25 16.31
C THR A 86 17.74 -9.20 15.77
N ILE A 87 17.65 -8.06 16.45
CA ILE A 87 16.83 -6.95 15.99
C ILE A 87 17.68 -6.08 15.07
N PRO A 88 17.17 -5.74 13.87
CA PRO A 88 17.90 -4.91 12.93
C PRO A 88 18.21 -3.52 13.49
N GLU A 89 19.16 -2.86 12.85
CA GLU A 89 19.39 -1.43 13.05
C GLU A 89 18.18 -0.63 12.53
N LEU A 90 17.65 0.24 13.39
CA LEU A 90 16.42 0.98 13.13
C LEU A 90 16.76 2.35 12.58
N SER A 91 16.25 2.67 11.40
CA SER A 91 16.35 3.99 10.77
C SER A 91 14.97 4.60 10.64
N PHE A 92 14.80 5.84 11.11
CA PHE A 92 13.50 6.51 11.15
C PHE A 92 13.39 7.55 10.02
N TYR A 93 12.26 7.51 9.32
CA TYR A 93 11.90 8.39 8.20
C TYR A 93 10.50 8.94 8.41
N TYR A 94 10.32 10.22 8.12
CA TYR A 94 8.98 10.82 8.12
C TYR A 94 8.22 10.33 6.89
N ASP A 95 6.94 10.02 7.09
CA ASP A 95 6.05 9.61 6.01
C ASP A 95 5.30 10.83 5.45
N ASP A 96 5.71 11.29 4.27
CA ASP A 96 5.11 12.40 3.51
C ASP A 96 3.93 11.93 2.62
N THR A 97 3.53 10.65 2.73
CA THR A 97 2.49 10.09 1.85
C THR A 97 1.12 10.71 2.11
N GLU A 98 0.78 11.05 3.36
CA GLU A 98 -0.48 11.74 3.71
C GLU A 98 -0.54 13.14 3.09
N ASP A 99 0.54 13.93 3.23
CA ASP A 99 0.62 15.28 2.68
C ASP A 99 0.53 15.26 1.14
N ARG A 100 1.16 14.25 0.52
CA ARG A 100 1.08 14.04 -0.93
C ARG A 100 -0.31 13.61 -1.37
N ALA A 101 -1.00 12.74 -0.62
CA ALA A 101 -2.36 12.31 -0.93
C ALA A 101 -3.34 13.49 -0.87
N ALA A 102 -3.29 14.30 0.20
CA ALA A 102 -4.13 15.49 0.33
C ALA A 102 -3.94 16.48 -0.83
N LYS A 103 -2.70 16.62 -1.33
CA LYS A 103 -2.39 17.45 -2.50
C LYS A 103 -2.98 16.87 -3.79
N VAL A 104 -2.94 15.56 -3.97
CA VAL A 104 -3.56 14.88 -5.12
C VAL A 104 -5.07 15.03 -5.07
N ASP A 105 -5.70 14.81 -3.91
CA ASP A 105 -7.14 14.97 -3.73
C ASP A 105 -7.59 16.41 -4.03
N THR A 106 -6.81 17.41 -3.60
CA THR A 106 -7.09 18.82 -3.92
C THR A 106 -7.01 19.10 -5.42
N LEU A 107 -6.01 18.53 -6.11
CA LEU A 107 -5.88 18.64 -7.56
C LEU A 107 -7.04 17.95 -8.30
N LEU A 108 -7.43 16.75 -7.86
CA LEU A 108 -8.56 16.01 -8.43
C LEU A 108 -9.87 16.75 -8.22
N ALA A 109 -10.06 17.39 -7.05
CA ALA A 109 -11.22 18.22 -6.78
C ALA A 109 -11.29 19.46 -7.68
N SER A 110 -10.16 20.16 -7.89
CA SER A 110 -10.14 21.31 -8.82
C SER A 110 -10.43 20.91 -10.26
N LEU A 111 -9.94 19.75 -10.69
CA LEU A 111 -10.25 19.21 -12.02
C LEU A 111 -11.73 18.87 -12.17
N ARG A 112 -12.40 18.33 -11.14
CA ARG A 112 -13.84 18.05 -11.19
C ARG A 112 -14.70 19.31 -11.29
N ASP A 113 -14.34 20.37 -10.57
CA ASP A 113 -15.04 21.67 -10.69
C ASP A 113 -14.94 22.22 -12.11
N ASP A 114 -13.79 22.05 -12.79
CA ASP A 114 -13.59 22.50 -14.18
C ASP A 114 -14.46 21.72 -15.20
N PHE A 115 -14.95 20.51 -14.86
CA PHE A 115 -15.82 19.71 -15.75
C PHE A 115 -17.32 19.90 -15.49
N ASP A 116 -17.72 20.32 -14.28
CA ASP A 116 -19.15 20.59 -13.96
C ASP A 116 -19.65 21.93 -14.54
N ASP A 117 -18.75 22.78 -15.07
CA ASP A 117 -19.09 24.07 -15.69
C ASP A 117 -19.33 24.01 -17.22
N GLU A 118 -19.19 22.83 -17.87
CA GLU A 118 -19.40 22.63 -19.32
C GLU A 118 -20.64 21.77 -19.68
N ASP A 119 -21.61 21.61 -18.79
CA ASP A 119 -22.92 21.00 -19.10
C ASP A 119 -24.02 22.07 -19.30
N GLU A 120 -23.80 23.00 -20.24
CA GLU A 120 -24.89 23.73 -20.91
C GLU A 120 -24.85 23.41 -22.41
N GLU A 121 -25.45 22.27 -22.79
CA GLU A 121 -26.32 22.10 -23.97
C GLU A 121 -26.57 20.59 -24.18
N ASP A 122 -27.57 20.04 -23.48
CA ASP A 122 -28.30 18.85 -23.95
C ASP A 122 -28.94 19.20 -25.30
N GLN A 123 -28.19 19.05 -26.40
CA GLN A 123 -28.79 18.91 -27.71
C GLN A 123 -29.34 17.48 -27.75
N ASP A 124 -30.66 17.35 -27.68
CA ASP A 124 -31.38 16.12 -28.00
C ASP A 124 -30.93 15.64 -29.39
N ILE A 125 -29.95 14.74 -29.45
CA ILE A 125 -29.59 14.05 -30.69
C ILE A 125 -30.64 12.95 -30.86
N ASP A 126 -31.61 13.20 -31.74
CA ASP A 126 -32.59 12.17 -32.14
C ASP A 126 -31.83 10.99 -32.77
N ILE A 127 -31.77 9.87 -32.04
CA ILE A 127 -31.18 8.59 -32.48
C ILE A 127 -31.83 8.08 -33.78
N ASP A 128 -33.05 8.51 -34.06
CA ASP A 128 -33.80 8.13 -35.27
C ASP A 128 -33.15 8.64 -36.57
N ASP A 129 -32.25 9.63 -36.52
CA ASP A 129 -31.52 10.12 -37.71
C ASP A 129 -30.25 9.28 -38.04
N ILE A 130 -29.84 8.36 -37.15
CA ILE A 130 -28.62 7.54 -37.33
C ILE A 130 -28.93 6.17 -37.94
N LEU A 131 -30.18 5.69 -37.82
CA LEU A 131 -30.61 4.42 -38.38
C LEU A 131 -31.23 4.65 -39.78
N ASP A 132 -30.39 4.94 -40.76
CA ASP A 132 -30.79 4.69 -42.15
C ASP A 132 -30.82 3.16 -42.34
N ASP A 133 -32.01 2.64 -42.64
CA ASP A 133 -32.45 1.23 -42.52
C ASP A 133 -31.77 0.27 -43.54
N ASP A 134 -30.64 0.67 -44.13
CA ASP A 134 -30.07 0.05 -45.34
C ASP A 134 -28.71 -0.67 -45.15
N ASP A 135 -28.07 -0.58 -43.97
CA ASP A 135 -26.75 -1.20 -43.72
C ASP A 135 -26.80 -2.52 -42.91
N TYR A 136 -27.84 -3.34 -43.10
CA TYR A 136 -27.81 -4.73 -42.63
C TYR A 136 -26.81 -5.53 -43.46
N PHE A 137 -25.60 -5.67 -42.92
CA PHE A 137 -24.59 -6.61 -43.40
C PHE A 137 -25.21 -8.02 -43.45
N ASP A 138 -25.35 -8.56 -44.65
CA ASP A 138 -25.75 -9.95 -44.91
C ASP A 138 -24.60 -10.86 -44.44
N PHE A 139 -24.70 -11.32 -43.19
CA PHE A 139 -23.80 -12.33 -42.64
C PHE A 139 -24.28 -13.69 -43.16
N ASP A 140 -23.82 -14.03 -44.36
CA ASP A 140 -24.02 -15.36 -44.93
C ASP A 140 -23.36 -16.39 -43.99
N GLU A 141 -24.22 -17.22 -43.39
CA GLU A 141 -23.88 -18.24 -42.41
C GLU A 141 -23.43 -19.50 -43.18
N GLU A 142 -22.15 -19.58 -43.56
CA GLU A 142 -21.53 -20.83 -44.00
C GLU A 142 -20.45 -21.28 -43.00
N ASP A 143 -20.80 -22.35 -42.29
CA ASP A 143 -19.98 -23.49 -41.87
C ASP A 143 -18.48 -23.24 -41.61
N ASP A 144 -18.08 -23.34 -40.34
CA ASP A 144 -16.90 -24.12 -40.00
C ASP A 144 -17.10 -24.74 -38.61
N GLU A 145 -17.43 -26.04 -38.60
CA GLU A 145 -17.28 -26.90 -37.44
C GLU A 145 -15.78 -26.99 -37.08
N GLU A 146 -15.30 -26.19 -36.13
CA GLU A 146 -13.99 -26.44 -35.53
C GLU A 146 -14.11 -27.42 -34.36
N ASP A 147 -13.61 -28.63 -34.66
CA ASP A 147 -13.35 -29.78 -33.80
C ASP A 147 -12.52 -29.38 -32.57
N TYR A 148 -13.08 -29.55 -31.37
CA TYR A 148 -12.35 -29.35 -30.12
C TYR A 148 -11.48 -30.57 -29.85
N ASP A 149 -10.26 -30.54 -30.42
CA ASP A 149 -9.24 -31.53 -30.11
C ASP A 149 -8.74 -31.38 -28.67
N ASP A 150 -8.82 -32.52 -28.00
CA ASP A 150 -8.29 -32.93 -26.72
C ASP A 150 -6.78 -32.67 -26.60
N TYR A 151 -6.37 -31.97 -25.54
CA TYR A 151 -4.99 -31.96 -25.06
C TYR A 151 -4.98 -32.20 -23.54
N GLU A 152 -4.97 -33.48 -23.17
CA GLU A 152 -4.22 -33.97 -22.02
C GLU A 152 -2.71 -33.73 -22.25
N ASP A 153 -2.03 -33.09 -21.29
CA ASP A 153 -0.58 -33.24 -21.05
C ASP A 153 -0.30 -32.76 -19.62
N GLU A 154 -0.39 -33.67 -18.64
CA GLU A 154 0.72 -34.44 -18.05
C GLU A 154 1.46 -33.66 -16.95
N GLU A 155 1.20 -34.10 -15.71
CA GLU A 155 2.04 -33.81 -14.55
C GLU A 155 3.34 -34.62 -14.65
N GLU A 156 4.49 -33.95 -14.67
CA GLU A 156 5.77 -34.58 -14.31
C GLU A 156 6.13 -34.22 -12.86
N ASP A 157 5.81 -35.15 -11.97
CA ASP A 157 6.61 -35.46 -10.79
C ASP A 157 7.96 -36.03 -11.26
N GLU A 158 9.09 -35.48 -10.81
CA GLU A 158 10.28 -36.31 -10.53
C GLU A 158 10.94 -35.90 -9.20
N GLU A 159 11.05 -36.93 -8.36
CA GLU A 159 11.71 -36.99 -7.07
C GLU A 159 13.26 -36.98 -7.18
N GLU A 160 13.88 -36.56 -6.07
CA GLU A 160 15.12 -37.06 -5.46
C GLU A 160 16.38 -37.40 -6.32
N GLU A 161 17.47 -36.65 -6.08
CA GLU A 161 18.70 -37.19 -5.45
C GLU A 161 19.49 -36.11 -4.67
#